data_AF-A0A9Q9EKK2-F1
#
_entry.id   AF-A0A9Q9EKK2-F1
#
_cell.length_a   1.000
_cell.length_b   1.000
_cell.length_c   1.000
_cell.angle_alpha   90.00
_cell.angle_beta   90.00
_cell.angle_gamma   90.00
#
_symmetry.space_group_name_H-M   'P 1'
#
loop_
_entity.id
_entity.type
_entity.pdbx_description
1 polymer ?
#
loop_
_entity_poly.entity_id
_entity_poly.type
_entity_poly.pdbx_seq_one_letter_code
_entity_poly.pdbx_strand_id
1 'polypeptide(L)'
;MSTRVGLGLGLPVTSTFALPLSAYYVLLQIRVITQRVQSKQSLAQTSSPSAGEDDALLVAARAQANFNENVPLALLLAGFVEANGGSKTVLVWTLSALTIARVLHVEFGLKVSGGKHKHAGAGRGIGFLTTALVILGLAGYGACVKSIAGLESSLQPTACIVRPTCAQDVSTAIALLYQRNAGGKHLSCVFAVRGGGYTPYAGSANIEQGVTIDLRAMNSVTVSPDRKIVSVGGGAKWGEVYKPLDDQNLAVAGGRVSTVGVGGLILGGGISFFSARFGFLPDLFRGLKGGTSNFGVVTSFQLRAFDSGNLWGGSVTYDWSTVDQQFEEFAKVAGSPKYDPYAAVINCYAWSSQGRFAVNTLTYTKTPARDETPTFLAGLANIQPRLDSNLRVAPLSSLTDQIATSTDVAVRANFVTFSYRNNAQFAKRFTSLVEEKVARLNTTVPGYFGTLSFQPVPQIIISRSKKTGGNVLGLGPEDGPLVNALYSAFWNDAADDALIDREYTNLTRAGEALARQMGVEAKSIYLNYADKWQEPIDAYGPAEVAYLRKVSRKYDPSGFFQKALPGGFKLY
;
A
#
# COMPACT_ATOMS: atom_id res chain seq x y z
N MET A 1 -1.99 -11.05 28.67
CA MET A 1 -3.40 -11.51 28.74
C MET A 1 -4.17 -10.85 27.60
N SER A 2 -4.52 -11.62 26.56
CA SER A 2 -5.29 -11.14 25.40
C SER A 2 -6.77 -11.41 25.67
N THR A 3 -7.56 -10.36 25.85
CA THR A 3 -9.02 -10.45 25.98
C THR A 3 -9.62 -10.72 24.59
N ARG A 4 -9.96 -11.99 24.32
CA ARG A 4 -10.88 -12.36 23.24
C ARG A 4 -12.28 -11.87 23.63
N VAL A 5 -12.66 -10.69 23.15
CA VAL A 5 -14.06 -10.23 23.20
C VAL A 5 -14.59 -10.22 21.78
N GLY A 6 -15.37 -11.25 21.46
CA GLY A 6 -16.01 -11.48 20.17
C GLY A 6 -16.38 -12.96 20.02
N LEU A 7 -17.63 -13.25 19.68
CA LEU A 7 -18.08 -14.60 19.31
C LEU A 7 -17.16 -15.10 18.18
N GLY A 8 -16.34 -16.12 18.42
CA GLY A 8 -15.24 -16.58 17.56
C GLY A 8 -15.64 -17.19 16.21
N LEU A 9 -16.59 -16.58 15.50
CA LEU A 9 -17.24 -17.05 14.29
C LEU A 9 -16.67 -16.46 12.99
N GLY A 10 -15.58 -15.68 13.06
CA GLY A 10 -14.96 -15.10 11.86
C GLY A 10 -15.81 -14.03 11.13
N LEU A 11 -16.92 -13.59 11.72
CA LEU A 11 -17.82 -12.59 11.17
C LEU A 11 -17.19 -11.18 11.21
N PRO A 12 -17.62 -10.27 10.32
CA PRO A 12 -17.27 -8.86 10.42
C PRO A 12 -17.66 -8.29 11.79
N VAL A 13 -16.81 -7.46 12.37
CA VAL A 13 -17.05 -6.79 13.67
C VAL A 13 -18.36 -6.02 13.60
N THR A 14 -18.62 -5.28 12.53
CA THR A 14 -19.88 -4.55 12.36
C THR A 14 -21.09 -5.49 12.40
N SER A 15 -21.00 -6.68 11.80
CA SER A 15 -22.06 -7.70 11.86
C SER A 15 -22.25 -8.28 13.27
N THR A 16 -21.18 -8.44 14.05
CA THR A 16 -21.29 -8.93 15.43
C THR A 16 -22.02 -7.95 16.36
N PHE A 17 -21.90 -6.63 16.10
CA PHE A 17 -22.62 -5.59 16.86
C PHE A 17 -24.03 -5.29 16.34
N ALA A 18 -24.32 -5.63 15.08
CA ALA A 18 -25.67 -5.48 14.52
C ALA A 18 -26.71 -6.26 15.34
N LEU A 19 -26.40 -7.51 15.74
CA LEU A 19 -27.31 -8.36 16.51
C LEU A 19 -27.75 -7.75 17.86
N PRO A 20 -26.84 -7.38 18.79
CA PRO A 20 -27.24 -6.79 20.07
C PRO A 20 -27.91 -5.42 19.91
N LEU A 21 -27.51 -4.60 18.93
CA LEU A 21 -28.14 -3.31 18.65
C LEU A 21 -29.57 -3.48 18.11
N SER A 22 -29.80 -4.43 17.20
CA SER A 22 -31.14 -4.77 16.72
C SER A 22 -32.02 -5.33 17.83
N ALA A 23 -31.48 -6.18 18.71
CA ALA A 23 -32.23 -6.69 19.87
C ALA A 23 -32.66 -5.55 20.80
N TYR A 24 -31.78 -4.59 21.08
CA TYR A 24 -32.12 -3.42 21.88
C TYR A 24 -33.15 -2.52 21.19
N TYR A 25 -33.05 -2.32 19.87
CA TYR A 25 -34.05 -1.58 19.10
C TYR A 25 -35.44 -2.20 19.19
N VAL A 26 -35.55 -3.52 19.05
CA VAL A 26 -36.82 -4.25 19.19
C VAL A 26 -37.41 -4.06 20.59
N LEU A 27 -36.59 -4.07 21.64
CA LEU A 27 -37.05 -3.78 23.00
C LEU A 27 -37.62 -2.35 23.12
N LEU A 28 -37.00 -1.35 22.51
CA LEU A 28 -37.52 0.02 22.49
C LEU A 28 -38.85 0.11 21.72
N GLN A 29 -38.96 -0.59 20.59
CA GLN A 29 -40.18 -0.66 19.80
C GLN A 29 -41.34 -1.30 20.59
N ILE A 30 -41.08 -2.41 21.28
CA ILE A 30 -42.07 -3.07 22.14
C ILE A 30 -42.57 -2.10 23.22
N ARG A 31 -41.67 -1.33 23.85
CA ARG A 31 -42.06 -0.33 24.87
C ARG A 31 -43.01 0.73 24.30
N VAL A 32 -42.73 1.25 23.10
CA VAL A 32 -43.62 2.21 22.43
C VAL A 32 -44.99 1.58 22.16
N ILE A 33 -45.03 0.36 21.62
CA ILE A 33 -46.28 -0.35 21.32
C ILE A 33 -47.09 -0.57 22.61
N THR A 34 -46.46 -1.03 23.68
CA THR A 34 -47.13 -1.23 24.98
C THR A 34 -47.74 0.06 25.51
N GLN A 35 -47.01 1.18 25.44
CA GLN A 35 -47.53 2.48 25.86
C GLN A 35 -48.68 2.96 24.98
N ARG A 36 -48.64 2.72 23.66
CA ARG A 36 -49.74 3.05 22.73
C ARG A 36 -51.01 2.25 23.04
N VAL A 37 -50.87 0.95 23.31
CA VAL A 37 -52.00 0.08 23.68
C VAL A 37 -52.60 0.52 25.02
N GLN A 38 -51.79 0.81 26.02
CA GLN A 38 -52.25 1.27 27.33
C GLN A 38 -52.94 2.64 27.28
N SER A 39 -52.43 3.56 26.47
CA SER A 39 -52.96 4.92 26.32
C SER A 39 -54.05 5.07 25.27
N LYS A 40 -54.38 4.00 24.52
CA LYS A 40 -55.33 3.99 23.39
C LYS A 40 -55.02 5.04 22.31
N GLN A 41 -53.74 5.35 22.07
CA GLN A 41 -53.32 6.34 21.09
C GLN A 41 -52.99 5.72 19.73
N SER A 42 -53.41 6.39 18.64
CA SER A 42 -53.14 5.98 17.26
C SER A 42 -51.68 6.19 16.86
N LEU A 43 -51.21 5.51 15.80
CA LEU A 43 -49.80 5.57 15.35
C LEU A 43 -49.33 7.01 15.04
N ALA A 44 -50.23 7.84 14.52
CA ALA A 44 -49.99 9.22 14.12
C ALA A 44 -49.95 10.23 15.30
N GLN A 45 -50.36 9.82 16.49
CA GLN A 45 -50.33 10.65 17.69
C GLN A 45 -49.10 10.27 18.54
N THR A 46 -48.26 11.27 18.85
CA THR A 46 -47.07 11.10 19.70
C THR A 46 -47.37 11.37 21.17
N SER A 47 -48.41 12.17 21.46
CA SER A 47 -49.02 12.45 22.77
C SER A 47 -50.23 13.39 22.59
N SER A 48 -51.01 13.66 23.65
CA SER A 48 -51.98 14.78 23.66
C SER A 48 -51.24 16.13 23.53
N PRO A 49 -51.80 17.18 22.87
CA PRO A 49 -51.23 18.52 22.86
C PRO A 49 -50.98 19.13 24.26
N SER A 50 -51.63 18.56 25.28
CA SER A 50 -51.50 18.94 26.71
C SER A 50 -50.57 18.03 27.52
N ALA A 51 -49.88 17.08 26.88
CA ALA A 51 -49.01 16.13 27.57
C ALA A 51 -47.70 16.78 28.00
N GLY A 52 -47.35 16.65 29.29
CA GLY A 52 -46.07 17.12 29.82
C GLY A 52 -44.88 16.30 29.31
N GLU A 53 -43.66 16.80 29.49
CA GLU A 53 -42.42 16.14 29.05
C GLU A 53 -42.15 14.78 29.71
N ASP A 54 -42.83 14.49 30.83
CA ASP A 54 -42.81 13.21 31.56
C ASP A 54 -43.79 12.16 30.99
N ASP A 55 -44.53 12.46 29.91
CA ASP A 55 -45.48 11.51 29.32
C ASP A 55 -44.76 10.22 28.89
N ALA A 56 -45.25 9.08 29.38
CA ALA A 56 -44.59 7.79 29.22
C ALA A 56 -44.48 7.35 27.76
N LEU A 57 -45.47 7.70 26.93
CA LEU A 57 -45.44 7.43 25.50
C LEU A 57 -44.45 8.35 24.79
N LEU A 58 -44.42 9.64 25.15
CA LEU A 58 -43.46 10.61 24.62
C LEU A 58 -42.01 10.22 24.95
N VAL A 59 -41.74 9.78 26.18
CA VAL A 59 -40.41 9.31 26.61
C VAL A 59 -40.01 8.04 25.86
N ALA A 60 -40.93 7.07 25.71
CA ALA A 60 -40.67 5.84 24.95
C ALA A 60 -40.40 6.14 23.47
N ALA A 61 -41.18 7.02 22.85
CA ALA A 61 -41.01 7.42 21.46
C ALA A 61 -39.69 8.16 21.23
N ARG A 62 -39.31 9.09 22.13
CA ARG A 62 -38.02 9.80 22.08
C ARG A 62 -36.83 8.85 22.23
N ALA A 63 -36.93 7.85 23.11
CA ALA A 63 -35.90 6.83 23.27
C ALA A 63 -35.69 6.01 21.98
N GLN A 64 -36.78 5.61 21.32
CA GLN A 64 -36.71 4.87 20.05
C GLN A 64 -36.17 5.75 18.90
N ALA A 65 -36.65 6.99 18.78
CA ALA A 65 -36.21 7.92 17.74
C ALA A 65 -34.71 8.22 17.83
N ASN A 66 -34.20 8.49 19.05
CA ASN A 66 -32.78 8.78 19.27
C ASN A 66 -31.86 7.61 18.86
N PHE A 67 -32.33 6.38 19.02
CA PHE A 67 -31.61 5.19 18.57
C PHE A 67 -31.58 5.14 17.03
N ASN A 68 -32.71 5.37 16.38
CA ASN A 68 -32.87 5.37 14.93
C ASN A 68 -32.05 6.44 14.20
N GLU A 69 -31.87 7.61 14.81
CA GLU A 69 -31.13 8.71 14.20
C GLU A 69 -29.62 8.43 14.06
N ASN A 70 -29.02 7.70 15.01
CA ASN A 70 -27.57 7.65 15.17
C ASN A 70 -26.96 6.27 14.90
N VAL A 71 -27.64 5.19 15.29
CA VAL A 71 -27.07 3.84 15.22
C VAL A 71 -26.92 3.33 13.78
N PRO A 72 -27.89 3.52 12.87
CA PRO A 72 -27.72 3.12 11.47
C PRO A 72 -26.54 3.81 10.78
N LEU A 73 -26.38 5.13 10.98
CA LEU A 73 -25.27 5.89 10.41
C LEU A 73 -23.92 5.40 10.96
N ALA A 74 -23.83 5.16 12.27
CA ALA A 74 -22.60 4.67 12.88
C ALA A 74 -22.22 3.25 12.40
N LEU A 75 -23.20 2.35 12.23
CA LEU A 75 -22.96 1.01 11.66
C LEU A 75 -22.56 1.08 10.19
N LEU A 76 -23.15 1.99 9.40
CA LEU A 76 -22.76 2.23 8.01
C LEU A 76 -21.30 2.71 7.92
N LEU A 77 -20.92 3.72 8.72
CA LEU A 77 -19.55 4.24 8.78
C LEU A 77 -18.55 3.18 9.26
N ALA A 78 -18.90 2.39 10.28
CA ALA A 78 -18.08 1.27 10.74
C ALA A 78 -17.93 0.18 9.67
N GLY A 79 -18.98 -0.09 8.89
CA GLY A 79 -18.93 -0.97 7.73
C GLY A 79 -17.96 -0.48 6.66
N PHE A 80 -17.96 0.82 6.35
CA PHE A 80 -16.99 1.42 5.43
C PHE A 80 -15.55 1.30 5.95
N VAL A 81 -15.31 1.63 7.23
CA VAL A 81 -14.01 1.49 7.87
C VAL A 81 -13.53 0.03 7.82
N GLU A 82 -14.40 -0.92 8.15
CA GLU A 82 -14.07 -2.35 8.16
C GLU A 82 -13.78 -2.87 6.74
N ALA A 83 -14.58 -2.48 5.76
CA ALA A 83 -14.39 -2.84 4.35
C ALA A 83 -13.06 -2.29 3.79
N ASN A 84 -12.64 -1.11 4.26
CA ASN A 84 -11.38 -0.49 3.86
C ASN A 84 -10.16 -1.02 4.63
N GLY A 85 -10.31 -2.03 5.49
CA GLY A 85 -9.20 -2.66 6.22
C GLY A 85 -8.85 -1.98 7.54
N GLY A 86 -9.78 -1.22 8.12
CA GLY A 86 -9.64 -0.60 9.42
C GLY A 86 -9.40 -1.62 10.54
N SER A 87 -8.75 -1.17 11.61
CA SER A 87 -8.37 -2.01 12.75
C SER A 87 -9.59 -2.61 13.42
N LYS A 88 -9.69 -3.94 13.42
CA LYS A 88 -10.75 -4.69 14.10
C LYS A 88 -10.83 -4.37 15.58
N THR A 89 -9.68 -4.19 16.24
CA THR A 89 -9.63 -3.82 17.66
C THR A 89 -10.25 -2.44 17.90
N VAL A 90 -9.93 -1.46 17.05
CA VAL A 90 -10.50 -0.11 17.15
C VAL A 90 -12.01 -0.17 16.93
N LEU A 91 -12.47 -0.89 15.90
CA LEU A 91 -13.90 -1.08 15.63
C LEU A 91 -14.64 -1.73 16.80
N VAL A 92 -14.07 -2.76 17.45
CA VAL A 92 -14.67 -3.40 18.62
C VAL A 92 -14.82 -2.39 19.77
N TRP A 93 -13.78 -1.62 20.10
CA TRP A 93 -13.85 -0.61 21.15
C TRP A 93 -14.87 0.48 20.84
N THR A 94 -14.85 0.98 19.60
CA THR A 94 -15.74 2.06 19.15
C THR A 94 -17.21 1.64 19.14
N LEU A 95 -17.53 0.46 18.62
CA LEU A 95 -18.91 -0.06 18.60
C LEU A 95 -19.38 -0.51 20.00
N SER A 96 -18.47 -0.95 20.87
CA SER A 96 -18.78 -1.19 22.28
C SER A 96 -19.13 0.12 23.00
N ALA A 97 -18.33 1.16 22.81
CA ALA A 97 -18.58 2.49 23.37
C ALA A 97 -19.91 3.06 22.86
N LEU A 98 -20.21 2.91 21.58
CA LEU A 98 -21.50 3.28 21.00
C LEU A 98 -22.66 2.55 21.70
N THR A 99 -22.57 1.22 21.83
CA THR A 99 -23.62 0.39 22.43
C THR A 99 -23.90 0.83 23.88
N ILE A 100 -22.84 1.02 24.68
CA ILE A 100 -22.95 1.50 26.07
C ILE A 100 -23.56 2.91 26.10
N ALA A 101 -23.09 3.82 25.24
CA ALA A 101 -23.59 5.19 25.17
C ALA A 101 -25.09 5.25 24.85
N ARG A 102 -25.59 4.38 23.98
CA ARG A 102 -27.03 4.31 23.65
C ARG A 102 -27.87 3.82 24.83
N VAL A 103 -27.40 2.82 25.57
CA VAL A 103 -28.08 2.33 26.78
C VAL A 103 -28.08 3.41 27.87
N LEU A 104 -26.93 4.06 28.11
CA LEU A 104 -26.82 5.15 29.10
C LEU A 104 -27.73 6.34 28.78
N HIS A 105 -27.82 6.72 27.50
CA HIS A 105 -28.68 7.83 27.07
C HIS A 105 -30.15 7.58 27.39
N VAL A 106 -30.62 6.35 27.20
CA VAL A 106 -32.02 5.97 27.39
C VAL A 106 -32.32 5.65 28.86
N GLU A 107 -31.62 4.67 29.45
CA GLU A 107 -31.97 4.12 30.77
C GLU A 107 -31.56 5.05 31.92
N PHE A 108 -30.47 5.80 31.76
CA PHE A 108 -29.92 6.69 32.79
C PHE A 108 -30.00 8.18 32.40
N GLY A 109 -30.69 8.48 31.30
CA GLY A 109 -30.95 9.84 30.81
C GLY A 109 -32.45 10.09 30.66
N LEU A 110 -33.02 9.65 29.54
CA LEU A 110 -34.41 9.93 29.19
C LEU A 110 -35.44 9.34 30.17
N LYS A 111 -35.11 8.22 30.83
CA LYS A 111 -36.01 7.54 31.79
C LYS A 111 -35.86 7.97 33.25
N VAL A 112 -34.85 8.80 33.59
CA VAL A 112 -34.65 9.25 34.98
C VAL A 112 -35.50 10.49 35.24
N SER A 113 -36.54 10.34 36.08
CA SER A 113 -37.38 11.45 36.55
C SER A 113 -37.25 11.61 38.07
N GLY A 114 -36.96 12.84 38.53
CA GLY A 114 -36.90 13.21 39.96
C GLY A 114 -35.72 14.13 40.33
N GLY A 115 -35.96 15.45 40.45
CA GLY A 115 -35.01 16.43 40.99
C GLY A 115 -35.06 17.81 40.31
N LYS A 116 -34.43 18.84 40.92
CA LYS A 116 -34.44 20.27 40.50
C LYS A 116 -34.06 20.56 39.04
N HIS A 117 -33.54 19.58 38.31
CA HIS A 117 -33.38 19.60 36.86
C HIS A 117 -34.24 18.50 36.23
N LYS A 118 -35.51 18.81 35.95
CA LYS A 118 -36.42 17.91 35.25
C LYS A 118 -35.80 17.53 33.88
N HIS A 119 -35.61 16.23 33.63
CA HIS A 119 -35.14 15.61 32.37
C HIS A 119 -33.65 15.71 31.99
N ALA A 120 -32.74 15.87 32.96
CA ALA A 120 -31.30 15.97 32.73
C ALA A 120 -30.48 14.89 33.47
N GLY A 121 -30.89 13.61 33.39
CA GLY A 121 -30.03 12.52 33.85
C GLY A 121 -28.66 12.57 33.17
N ALA A 122 -27.57 12.43 33.92
CA ALA A 122 -26.20 12.54 33.41
C ALA A 122 -25.92 11.63 32.20
N GLY A 123 -26.66 10.51 32.08
CA GLY A 123 -26.60 9.59 30.94
C GLY A 123 -26.96 10.25 29.59
N ARG A 124 -27.80 11.30 29.58
CA ARG A 124 -28.18 12.02 28.34
C ARG A 124 -26.98 12.75 27.72
N GLY A 125 -26.23 13.50 28.54
CA GLY A 125 -25.03 14.21 28.10
C GLY A 125 -23.90 13.27 27.70
N ILE A 126 -23.62 12.27 28.55
CA ILE A 126 -22.59 11.24 28.29
C ILE A 126 -22.91 10.48 26.99
N GLY A 127 -24.16 10.03 26.84
CA GLY A 127 -24.60 9.29 25.67
C GLY A 127 -24.51 10.10 24.39
N PHE A 128 -24.92 11.39 24.43
CA PHE A 128 -24.84 12.29 23.27
C PHE A 128 -23.39 12.53 22.84
N LEU A 129 -22.53 13.02 23.75
CA LEU A 129 -21.14 13.37 23.45
C LEU A 129 -20.36 12.15 22.93
N THR A 130 -20.52 11.00 23.57
CA THR A 130 -19.85 9.76 23.14
C THR A 130 -20.28 9.36 21.74
N THR A 131 -21.56 9.49 21.40
CA THR A 131 -22.06 9.11 20.06
C THR A 131 -21.62 10.07 18.98
N ALA A 132 -21.59 11.38 19.26
CA ALA A 132 -21.03 12.36 18.34
C ALA A 132 -19.54 12.10 18.06
N LEU A 133 -18.76 11.82 19.12
CA LEU A 133 -17.34 11.47 18.98
C LEU A 133 -17.13 10.16 18.22
N VAL A 134 -17.98 9.16 18.42
CA VAL A 134 -17.91 7.90 17.67
C VAL A 134 -18.20 8.13 16.18
N ILE A 135 -19.25 8.88 15.83
CA ILE A 135 -19.61 9.15 14.43
C ILE A 135 -18.51 9.96 13.74
N LEU A 136 -18.06 11.06 14.36
CA LEU A 136 -16.97 11.87 13.81
C LEU A 136 -15.66 11.10 13.74
N GLY A 137 -15.36 10.28 14.75
CA GLY A 137 -14.19 9.42 14.80
C GLY A 137 -14.21 8.35 13.72
N LEU A 138 -15.34 7.69 13.47
CA LEU A 138 -15.50 6.70 12.40
C LEU A 138 -15.42 7.35 11.01
N ALA A 139 -16.04 8.53 10.83
CA ALA A 139 -15.96 9.26 9.57
C ALA A 139 -14.53 9.73 9.27
N GLY A 140 -13.84 10.31 10.26
CA GLY A 140 -12.44 10.72 10.15
C GLY A 140 -11.50 9.53 9.96
N TYR A 141 -11.72 8.43 10.68
CA TYR A 141 -10.93 7.22 10.51
C TYR A 141 -11.17 6.58 9.15
N GLY A 142 -12.41 6.50 8.68
CA GLY A 142 -12.77 6.01 7.35
C GLY A 142 -12.17 6.83 6.21
N ALA A 143 -12.02 8.15 6.39
CA ALA A 143 -11.33 9.00 5.44
C ALA A 143 -9.81 8.72 5.37
N CYS A 144 -9.22 8.25 6.47
CA CYS A 144 -7.79 7.97 6.60
C CYS A 144 -7.41 6.51 6.28
N VAL A 145 -8.37 5.59 6.28
CA VAL A 145 -8.15 4.19 5.93
C VAL A 145 -8.37 4.03 4.43
N LYS A 146 -7.28 3.99 3.68
CA LYS A 146 -7.26 3.50 2.31
C LYS A 146 -6.11 2.49 2.16
N SER A 147 -6.25 1.55 1.22
CA SER A 147 -5.18 0.62 0.87
C SER A 147 -5.12 0.41 -0.64
N ILE A 148 -3.92 0.48 -1.23
CA ILE A 148 -3.56 0.09 -2.62
C ILE A 148 -4.01 -1.35 -3.00
N ALA A 149 -4.45 -2.16 -2.04
CA ALA A 149 -4.86 -3.56 -2.22
C ALA A 149 -6.17 -3.77 -3.03
N GLY A 150 -6.80 -2.73 -3.59
CA GLY A 150 -8.17 -2.84 -4.12
C GLY A 150 -8.32 -3.62 -5.44
N LEU A 151 -7.25 -3.92 -6.17
CA LEU A 151 -7.30 -4.94 -7.24
C LEU A 151 -7.37 -6.36 -6.65
N GLU A 152 -6.75 -6.59 -5.50
CA GLU A 152 -6.62 -7.91 -4.88
C GLU A 152 -7.89 -8.37 -4.14
N SER A 153 -8.73 -7.43 -3.66
CA SER A 153 -10.02 -7.71 -3.03
C SER A 153 -11.15 -7.96 -4.03
N SER A 154 -10.94 -7.63 -5.31
CA SER A 154 -11.93 -7.82 -6.39
C SER A 154 -11.92 -9.21 -7.02
N LEU A 155 -10.95 -10.08 -6.67
CA LEU A 155 -10.97 -11.47 -7.09
C LEU A 155 -11.98 -12.28 -6.27
N GLN A 156 -12.92 -12.93 -6.96
CA GLN A 156 -13.83 -13.97 -6.46
C GLN A 156 -13.04 -15.03 -5.65
N PRO A 157 -13.64 -15.68 -4.64
CA PRO A 157 -12.90 -16.20 -3.50
C PRO A 157 -11.84 -17.22 -3.91
N THR A 158 -10.59 -16.90 -3.60
CA THR A 158 -9.50 -17.87 -3.51
C THR A 158 -10.00 -19.13 -2.79
N ALA A 159 -9.72 -20.31 -3.33
CA ALA A 159 -10.22 -21.56 -2.74
C ALA A 159 -9.73 -21.74 -1.29
N CYS A 160 -8.51 -21.30 -0.98
CA CYS A 160 -7.99 -21.26 0.39
C CYS A 160 -6.86 -20.23 0.57
N ILE A 161 -6.79 -19.59 1.74
CA ILE A 161 -5.63 -18.80 2.17
C ILE A 161 -4.91 -19.54 3.29
N VAL A 162 -3.65 -19.93 3.05
CA VAL A 162 -2.77 -20.51 4.06
C VAL A 162 -1.92 -19.39 4.65
N ARG A 163 -1.95 -19.24 5.97
CA ARG A 163 -1.18 -18.22 6.71
C ARG A 163 -0.09 -18.86 7.55
N PRO A 164 1.06 -19.22 6.94
CA PRO A 164 2.18 -19.80 7.66
C PRO A 164 2.75 -18.82 8.69
N THR A 165 3.22 -19.35 9.81
CA THR A 165 3.88 -18.59 10.88
C THR A 165 5.37 -18.89 10.96
N CYS A 166 5.82 -19.98 10.33
CA CYS A 166 7.21 -20.38 10.27
C CYS A 166 7.55 -21.05 8.93
N ALA A 167 8.85 -21.29 8.68
CA ALA A 167 9.30 -21.94 7.45
C ALA A 167 8.78 -23.38 7.31
N GLN A 168 8.54 -24.07 8.42
CA GLN A 168 7.98 -25.43 8.41
C GLN A 168 6.54 -25.44 7.88
N ASP A 169 5.72 -24.45 8.23
CA ASP A 169 4.36 -24.30 7.71
C ASP A 169 4.39 -24.08 6.19
N VAL A 170 5.32 -23.24 5.71
CA VAL A 170 5.53 -23.00 4.27
C VAL A 170 5.94 -24.29 3.56
N SER A 171 6.92 -25.00 4.11
CA SER A 171 7.38 -26.28 3.57
C SER A 171 6.24 -27.30 3.48
N THR A 172 5.43 -27.42 4.53
CA THR A 172 4.27 -28.32 4.57
C THR A 172 3.24 -27.94 3.51
N ALA A 173 2.90 -26.65 3.39
CA ALA A 173 1.96 -26.17 2.38
C ALA A 173 2.46 -26.47 0.95
N ILE A 174 3.73 -26.20 0.67
CA ILE A 174 4.35 -26.48 -0.63
C ILE A 174 4.40 -27.98 -0.91
N ALA A 175 4.71 -28.82 0.09
CA ALA A 175 4.73 -30.27 -0.07
C ALA A 175 3.33 -30.82 -0.43
N LEU A 176 2.27 -30.32 0.22
CA LEU A 176 0.89 -30.71 -0.10
C LEU A 176 0.49 -30.27 -1.50
N LEU A 177 0.82 -29.04 -1.90
CA LEU A 177 0.56 -28.54 -3.25
C LEU A 177 1.34 -29.33 -4.31
N TYR A 178 2.60 -29.69 -4.01
CA TYR A 178 3.43 -30.50 -4.89
C TYR A 178 2.84 -31.90 -5.06
N GLN A 179 2.49 -32.58 -3.96
CA GLN A 179 1.86 -33.90 -3.99
C GLN A 179 0.52 -33.88 -4.74
N ARG A 180 -0.29 -32.83 -4.55
CA ARG A 180 -1.58 -32.69 -5.24
C ARG A 180 -1.43 -32.56 -6.75
N ASN A 181 -0.34 -31.93 -7.20
CA ASN A 181 0.00 -31.80 -8.62
C ASN A 181 0.85 -32.98 -9.16
N ALA A 182 1.37 -33.85 -8.30
CA ALA A 182 2.16 -35.01 -8.69
C ALA A 182 1.26 -36.09 -9.32
N GLY A 183 1.61 -36.56 -10.52
CA GLY A 183 0.94 -37.69 -11.19
C GLY A 183 -0.22 -37.34 -12.14
N GLY A 184 -0.61 -36.07 -12.27
CA GLY A 184 -1.63 -35.62 -13.23
C GLY A 184 -1.04 -35.18 -14.59
N LYS A 185 -1.77 -35.42 -15.70
CA LYS A 185 -1.45 -34.84 -17.02
C LYS A 185 -1.69 -33.32 -17.09
N HIS A 186 -2.47 -32.79 -16.14
CA HIS A 186 -2.81 -31.36 -16.00
C HIS A 186 -2.57 -30.89 -14.56
N LEU A 187 -2.21 -29.61 -14.40
CA LEU A 187 -2.14 -28.93 -13.10
C LEU A 187 -3.50 -28.99 -12.43
N SER A 188 -3.55 -29.49 -11.21
CA SER A 188 -4.78 -29.67 -10.43
C SER A 188 -4.99 -28.54 -9.42
N CYS A 189 -3.92 -27.83 -9.04
CA CYS A 189 -3.99 -26.73 -8.08
C CYS A 189 -2.86 -25.72 -8.32
N VAL A 190 -3.24 -24.48 -8.63
CA VAL A 190 -2.30 -23.34 -8.71
C VAL A 190 -2.25 -22.59 -7.37
N PHE A 191 -1.17 -21.86 -7.14
CA PHE A 191 -0.98 -21.08 -5.94
C PHE A 191 -0.33 -19.72 -6.22
N ALA A 192 -0.53 -18.77 -5.31
CA ALA A 192 0.19 -17.50 -5.28
C ALA A 192 0.93 -17.35 -3.95
N VAL A 193 1.96 -16.51 -3.93
CA VAL A 193 2.73 -16.19 -2.73
C VAL A 193 2.61 -14.70 -2.46
N ARG A 194 2.09 -14.35 -1.28
CA ARG A 194 1.89 -12.98 -0.86
C ARG A 194 2.89 -12.58 0.22
N GLY A 195 3.76 -11.63 -0.12
CA GLY A 195 4.47 -10.81 0.86
C GLY A 195 3.62 -9.61 1.25
N GLY A 196 3.92 -8.44 0.68
CA GLY A 196 3.16 -7.20 0.94
C GLY A 196 1.94 -6.94 0.05
N GLY A 197 1.79 -7.66 -1.07
CA GLY A 197 0.67 -7.46 -2.03
C GLY A 197 0.74 -6.16 -2.84
N TYR A 198 1.94 -5.81 -3.34
CA TYR A 198 2.19 -4.50 -3.99
C TYR A 198 2.25 -4.57 -5.52
N THR A 199 2.23 -5.77 -6.10
CA THR A 199 2.23 -5.98 -7.56
C THR A 199 0.79 -5.86 -8.07
N PRO A 200 0.44 -4.88 -8.91
CA PRO A 200 -0.95 -4.49 -9.13
C PRO A 200 -1.62 -5.29 -10.27
N TYR A 201 -1.42 -6.60 -10.33
CA TYR A 201 -2.14 -7.46 -11.28
C TYR A 201 -2.48 -8.84 -10.71
N ALA A 202 -3.59 -9.40 -11.20
CA ALA A 202 -4.11 -10.69 -10.75
C ALA A 202 -3.10 -11.84 -10.94
N GLY A 203 -3.12 -12.82 -10.03
CA GLY A 203 -2.22 -13.97 -10.07
C GLY A 203 -0.86 -13.75 -9.40
N SER A 204 -0.42 -12.51 -9.21
CA SER A 204 0.91 -12.20 -8.66
C SER A 204 1.04 -12.46 -7.16
N ALA A 205 0.14 -11.88 -6.36
CA ALA A 205 0.10 -12.00 -4.90
C ALA A 205 -1.24 -12.54 -4.38
N ASN A 206 -2.16 -12.92 -5.28
CA ASN A 206 -3.37 -13.68 -4.99
C ASN A 206 -3.72 -14.56 -6.19
N ILE A 207 -4.48 -15.63 -5.98
CA ILE A 207 -4.95 -16.48 -7.09
C ILE A 207 -6.43 -16.84 -6.93
N GLU A 208 -7.15 -16.84 -8.05
CA GLU A 208 -8.53 -17.31 -8.12
C GLU A 208 -8.56 -18.84 -8.19
N GLN A 209 -9.51 -19.48 -7.49
CA GLN A 209 -9.68 -20.95 -7.48
C GLN A 209 -8.42 -21.76 -7.09
N GLY A 210 -7.42 -21.11 -6.49
CA GLY A 210 -6.18 -21.72 -6.05
C GLY A 210 -5.90 -21.47 -4.56
N VAL A 211 -4.64 -21.66 -4.17
CA VAL A 211 -4.18 -21.43 -2.79
C VAL A 211 -3.33 -20.18 -2.71
N THR A 212 -3.64 -19.27 -1.82
CA THR A 212 -2.75 -18.13 -1.52
C THR A 212 -1.95 -18.42 -0.26
N ILE A 213 -0.63 -18.48 -0.41
CA ILE A 213 0.33 -18.57 0.70
C ILE A 213 0.64 -17.16 1.17
N ASP A 214 0.02 -16.74 2.27
CA ASP A 214 0.08 -15.40 2.84
C ASP A 214 1.14 -15.33 3.94
N LEU A 215 2.33 -14.84 3.58
CA LEU A 215 3.50 -14.82 4.45
C LEU A 215 3.46 -13.74 5.52
N ARG A 216 2.44 -12.86 5.56
CA ARG A 216 2.43 -11.66 6.43
C ARG A 216 2.52 -11.95 7.93
N ALA A 217 2.20 -13.16 8.37
CA ALA A 217 2.43 -13.58 9.75
C ALA A 217 3.91 -13.91 10.07
N MET A 218 4.74 -14.06 9.03
CA MET A 218 6.20 -14.21 9.10
C MET A 218 6.88 -12.85 8.90
N ASN A 219 6.61 -11.91 9.82
CA ASN A 219 7.09 -10.51 9.77
C ASN A 219 8.09 -10.16 10.88
N SER A 220 8.76 -11.15 11.46
CA SER A 220 9.75 -10.94 12.54
C SER A 220 10.92 -10.06 12.08
N VAL A 221 11.38 -9.17 12.95
CA VAL A 221 12.58 -8.34 12.74
C VAL A 221 13.49 -8.52 13.96
N THR A 222 14.72 -8.98 13.75
CA THR A 222 15.67 -9.25 14.83
C THR A 222 17.05 -8.77 14.45
N VAL A 223 17.66 -7.97 15.32
CA VAL A 223 19.03 -7.47 15.14
C VAL A 223 20.00 -8.44 15.81
N SER A 224 21.09 -8.79 15.13
CA SER A 224 22.14 -9.64 15.68
C SER A 224 22.84 -8.95 16.87
N PRO A 225 23.41 -9.72 17.83
CA PRO A 225 24.10 -9.13 18.97
C PRO A 225 25.24 -8.17 18.61
N ASP A 226 25.93 -8.43 17.50
CA ASP A 226 27.00 -7.57 16.96
C ASP A 226 26.47 -6.37 16.15
N ARG A 227 25.15 -6.25 15.99
CA ARG A 227 24.43 -5.18 15.28
C ARG A 227 24.79 -5.07 13.79
N LYS A 228 25.38 -6.11 13.19
CA LYS A 228 25.78 -6.11 11.77
C LYS A 228 24.74 -6.72 10.85
N ILE A 229 23.81 -7.51 11.37
CA ILE A 229 22.80 -8.22 10.60
C ILE A 229 21.41 -7.96 11.19
N VAL A 230 20.44 -7.72 10.32
CA VAL A 230 19.01 -7.75 10.65
C VAL A 230 18.38 -8.95 9.96
N SER A 231 17.86 -9.88 10.74
CA SER A 231 17.01 -10.97 10.29
C SER A 231 15.58 -10.45 10.10
N VAL A 232 15.07 -10.54 8.88
CA VAL A 232 13.73 -10.05 8.51
C VAL A 232 12.90 -11.18 7.92
N GLY A 233 11.68 -11.36 8.40
CA GLY A 233 10.72 -12.34 7.88
C GLY A 233 10.25 -11.97 6.47
N GLY A 234 10.01 -12.97 5.63
CA GLY A 234 9.70 -12.77 4.21
C GLY A 234 8.36 -12.07 3.92
N GLY A 235 7.46 -12.04 4.91
CA GLY A 235 6.18 -11.33 4.83
C GLY A 235 6.17 -9.95 5.47
N ALA A 236 7.29 -9.49 6.03
CA ALA A 236 7.36 -8.15 6.63
C ALA A 236 7.15 -7.04 5.59
N LYS A 237 6.70 -5.88 6.07
CA LYS A 237 6.68 -4.62 5.33
C LYS A 237 7.83 -3.71 5.78
N TRP A 238 8.30 -2.82 4.91
CA TRP A 238 9.47 -1.98 5.23
C TRP A 238 9.26 -1.06 6.43
N GLY A 239 8.05 -0.55 6.67
CA GLY A 239 7.73 0.21 7.87
C GLY A 239 7.93 -0.59 9.16
N GLU A 240 7.61 -1.89 9.13
CA GLU A 240 7.80 -2.81 10.26
C GLU A 240 9.30 -3.10 10.51
N VAL A 241 10.11 -3.03 9.46
CA VAL A 241 11.58 -3.19 9.53
C VAL A 241 12.24 -1.93 10.08
N TYR A 242 11.89 -0.74 9.57
CA TYR A 242 12.61 0.48 9.92
C TYR A 242 12.30 1.00 11.32
N LYS A 243 11.04 0.92 11.77
CA LYS A 243 10.62 1.43 13.09
C LYS A 243 11.49 0.93 14.26
N PRO A 244 11.72 -0.39 14.43
CA PRO A 244 12.56 -0.88 15.53
C PRO A 244 14.07 -0.62 15.32
N LEU A 245 14.52 -0.29 14.10
CA LEU A 245 15.91 0.02 13.81
C LEU A 245 16.25 1.50 14.08
N ASP A 246 15.28 2.40 13.88
CA ASP A 246 15.42 3.83 14.14
C ASP A 246 15.82 4.09 15.61
N ASP A 247 15.18 3.41 16.58
CA ASP A 247 15.51 3.51 18.01
C ASP A 247 16.94 3.04 18.34
N GLN A 248 17.51 2.23 17.46
CA GLN A 248 18.86 1.70 17.59
C GLN A 248 19.86 2.47 16.72
N ASN A 249 19.47 3.56 16.04
CA ASN A 249 20.32 4.27 15.06
C ASN A 249 20.94 3.33 14.01
N LEU A 250 20.16 2.33 13.59
CA LEU A 250 20.54 1.39 12.55
C LEU A 250 19.65 1.60 11.32
N ALA A 251 20.19 1.30 10.15
CA ALA A 251 19.41 1.15 8.95
C ALA A 251 19.87 -0.08 8.16
N VAL A 252 19.01 -0.51 7.26
CA VAL A 252 19.29 -1.50 6.22
C VAL A 252 18.91 -0.90 4.88
N ALA A 253 19.57 -1.33 3.80
CA ALA A 253 19.12 -1.00 2.47
C ALA A 253 17.77 -1.70 2.21
N GLY A 254 16.74 -0.92 1.87
CA GLY A 254 15.39 -1.43 1.69
C GLY A 254 14.46 -0.51 0.89
N GLY A 255 13.16 -0.77 0.95
CA GLY A 255 12.13 -0.03 0.23
C GLY A 255 11.98 1.42 0.67
N ARG A 256 11.53 2.26 -0.27
CA ARG A 256 11.29 3.70 -0.07
C ARG A 256 9.85 4.02 0.37
N VAL A 257 8.95 3.04 0.24
CA VAL A 257 7.55 3.13 0.64
C VAL A 257 7.31 2.11 1.74
N SER A 258 6.84 2.55 2.90
CA SER A 258 6.79 1.70 4.10
C SER A 258 5.83 0.52 3.99
N THR A 259 4.79 0.64 3.17
CA THR A 259 3.77 -0.41 2.96
C THR A 259 4.21 -1.53 2.02
N VAL A 260 5.31 -1.35 1.28
CA VAL A 260 5.86 -2.35 0.37
C VAL A 260 6.39 -3.55 1.15
N GLY A 261 6.09 -4.76 0.66
CA GLY A 261 6.60 -6.00 1.24
C GLY A 261 8.08 -6.21 0.97
N VAL A 262 8.80 -6.71 1.98
CA VAL A 262 10.23 -7.01 1.93
C VAL A 262 10.54 -8.04 0.84
N GLY A 263 9.83 -9.18 0.84
CA GLY A 263 10.13 -10.29 -0.07
C GLY A 263 10.09 -9.91 -1.55
N GLY A 264 8.97 -9.35 -2.02
CA GLY A 264 8.81 -8.98 -3.42
C GLY A 264 9.86 -7.97 -3.88
N LEU A 265 10.11 -6.91 -3.08
CA LEU A 265 11.08 -5.87 -3.44
C LEU A 265 12.49 -6.43 -3.59
N ILE A 266 12.96 -7.19 -2.59
CA ILE A 266 14.33 -7.74 -2.60
C ILE A 266 14.50 -8.70 -3.77
N LEU A 267 13.54 -9.60 -3.99
CA LEU A 267 13.69 -10.63 -5.02
C LEU A 267 13.63 -10.09 -6.46
N GLY A 268 13.07 -8.89 -6.65
CA GLY A 268 13.14 -8.15 -7.91
C GLY A 268 14.38 -7.25 -8.06
N GLY A 269 15.32 -7.28 -7.12
CA GLY A 269 16.55 -6.47 -7.10
C GLY A 269 16.45 -5.25 -6.17
N GLY A 270 15.38 -4.46 -6.30
CA GLY A 270 15.04 -3.38 -5.36
C GLY A 270 15.89 -2.11 -5.44
N ILE A 271 15.23 -0.95 -5.48
CA ILE A 271 15.86 0.38 -5.41
C ILE A 271 15.54 1.04 -4.07
N SER A 272 16.59 1.51 -3.39
CA SER A 272 16.57 2.09 -2.05
C SER A 272 17.09 3.53 -2.05
N PHE A 273 16.80 4.29 -0.99
CA PHE A 273 17.52 5.55 -0.73
C PHE A 273 19.03 5.33 -0.61
N PHE A 274 19.45 4.14 -0.18
CA PHE A 274 20.85 3.79 -0.02
C PHE A 274 21.46 3.14 -1.29
N SER A 275 20.74 3.09 -2.41
CA SER A 275 21.25 2.39 -3.60
C SER A 275 22.49 3.05 -4.18
N ALA A 276 22.60 4.37 -4.13
CA ALA A 276 23.84 5.05 -4.51
C ALA A 276 25.00 4.63 -3.59
N ARG A 277 24.76 4.31 -2.31
CA ARG A 277 25.75 3.81 -1.33
C ARG A 277 26.16 2.36 -1.55
N PHE A 278 25.22 1.48 -1.86
CA PHE A 278 25.44 0.02 -1.77
C PHE A 278 25.09 -0.78 -3.05
N GLY A 279 24.54 -0.14 -4.07
CA GLY A 279 23.99 -0.78 -5.27
C GLY A 279 22.50 -1.16 -5.13
N PHE A 280 22.01 -1.99 -6.05
CA PHE A 280 20.77 -2.74 -5.85
C PHE A 280 20.91 -3.62 -4.60
N LEU A 281 19.80 -3.87 -3.87
CA LEU A 281 19.81 -4.37 -2.49
C LEU A 281 20.90 -5.45 -2.23
N PRO A 282 21.94 -5.13 -1.42
CA PRO A 282 23.16 -5.91 -1.33
C PRO A 282 22.99 -7.20 -0.50
N ASP A 283 23.87 -8.17 -0.72
CA ASP A 283 24.04 -9.39 0.10
C ASP A 283 23.01 -10.51 -0.05
N LEU A 284 22.30 -10.59 -1.17
CA LEU A 284 21.51 -11.76 -1.54
C LEU A 284 22.25 -12.66 -2.53
N PHE A 285 21.99 -13.98 -2.50
CA PHE A 285 22.45 -14.93 -3.52
C PHE A 285 22.08 -14.40 -4.92
N ARG A 286 23.06 -14.36 -5.83
CA ARG A 286 22.95 -13.72 -7.17
C ARG A 286 21.64 -14.02 -7.90
N GLY A 287 21.20 -15.29 -7.91
CA GLY A 287 20.00 -15.72 -8.62
C GLY A 287 18.69 -15.14 -8.06
N LEU A 288 18.65 -14.83 -6.77
CA LEU A 288 17.48 -14.23 -6.14
C LEU A 288 17.36 -12.72 -6.40
N LYS A 289 18.38 -12.06 -6.97
CA LYS A 289 18.37 -10.60 -7.26
C LYS A 289 17.88 -10.32 -8.69
N GLY A 290 16.57 -10.45 -8.89
CA GLY A 290 15.91 -10.36 -10.19
C GLY A 290 15.19 -11.65 -10.59
N GLY A 291 15.47 -12.77 -9.92
CA GLY A 291 14.83 -14.06 -10.22
C GLY A 291 13.53 -14.35 -9.47
N THR A 292 13.09 -13.47 -8.56
CA THR A 292 11.75 -13.53 -7.93
C THR A 292 11.41 -14.88 -7.28
N SER A 293 10.17 -15.37 -7.46
CA SER A 293 9.64 -16.62 -6.90
C SER A 293 9.96 -17.85 -7.76
N ASN A 294 10.87 -17.75 -8.73
CA ASN A 294 11.16 -18.84 -9.68
C ASN A 294 11.85 -20.07 -9.06
N PHE A 295 12.36 -19.96 -7.84
CA PHE A 295 13.16 -21.01 -7.19
C PHE A 295 12.56 -21.53 -5.89
N GLY A 296 11.48 -20.92 -5.40
CA GLY A 296 10.94 -21.23 -4.10
C GLY A 296 10.26 -20.05 -3.42
N VAL A 297 9.81 -20.31 -2.19
CA VAL A 297 9.25 -19.31 -1.28
C VAL A 297 10.33 -18.89 -0.29
N VAL A 298 10.78 -17.64 -0.36
CA VAL A 298 11.77 -17.10 0.58
C VAL A 298 11.08 -16.69 1.88
N THR A 299 11.44 -17.34 2.97
CA THR A 299 10.79 -17.19 4.29
C THR A 299 11.45 -16.15 5.18
N SER A 300 12.72 -15.84 4.95
CA SER A 300 13.49 -14.85 5.71
C SER A 300 14.68 -14.33 4.91
N PHE A 301 15.14 -13.14 5.29
CA PHE A 301 16.26 -12.42 4.71
C PHE A 301 17.24 -12.04 5.83
N GLN A 302 18.54 -12.12 5.53
CA GLN A 302 19.60 -11.58 6.37
C GLN A 302 20.14 -10.33 5.70
N LEU A 303 19.91 -9.16 6.29
CA LEU A 303 20.28 -7.87 5.73
C LEU A 303 21.46 -7.28 6.50
N ARG A 304 22.43 -6.70 5.80
CA ARG A 304 23.51 -5.95 6.44
C ARG A 304 22.96 -4.68 7.07
N ALA A 305 23.11 -4.57 8.38
CA ALA A 305 22.85 -3.36 9.13
C ALA A 305 24.06 -2.42 9.05
N PHE A 306 23.80 -1.12 9.13
CA PHE A 306 24.82 -0.09 9.28
C PHE A 306 24.30 1.05 10.14
N ASP A 307 25.22 1.79 10.77
CA ASP A 307 24.86 2.96 11.56
C ASP A 307 24.19 4.03 10.68
N SER A 308 23.05 4.52 11.14
CA SER A 308 22.28 5.57 10.50
C SER A 308 21.48 6.33 11.53
N GLY A 309 21.75 7.63 11.67
CA GLY A 309 20.86 8.53 12.40
C GLY A 309 19.72 9.02 11.52
N ASN A 310 19.10 10.13 11.92
CA ASN A 310 18.11 10.83 11.11
C ASN A 310 18.68 11.22 9.74
N LEU A 311 17.81 11.24 8.74
CA LEU A 311 18.12 11.58 7.36
C LEU A 311 17.46 12.90 7.00
N TRP A 312 18.01 13.64 6.05
CA TRP A 312 17.29 14.77 5.46
C TRP A 312 16.45 14.27 4.29
N GLY A 313 15.18 14.65 4.21
CA GLY A 313 14.36 14.30 3.06
C GLY A 313 12.90 14.70 3.20
N GLY A 314 12.13 14.33 2.19
CA GLY A 314 10.72 14.68 2.07
C GLY A 314 10.34 14.85 0.61
N SER A 315 9.21 15.50 0.37
CA SER A 315 8.73 15.85 -0.95
C SER A 315 8.46 17.34 -1.05
N VAL A 316 8.67 17.88 -2.24
CA VAL A 316 8.31 19.23 -2.60
C VAL A 316 7.42 19.17 -3.82
N THR A 317 6.27 19.85 -3.75
CA THR A 317 5.31 19.98 -4.83
C THR A 317 5.51 21.33 -5.50
N TYR A 318 5.57 21.34 -6.82
CA TYR A 318 5.83 22.52 -7.64
C TYR A 318 4.70 22.74 -8.63
N ASP A 319 4.52 24.01 -9.00
CA ASP A 319 3.63 24.36 -10.09
C ASP A 319 4.11 23.75 -11.41
N TRP A 320 3.17 23.47 -12.30
CA TRP A 320 3.48 22.87 -13.61
C TRP A 320 4.36 23.76 -14.50
N SER A 321 4.38 25.07 -14.28
CA SER A 321 5.29 25.99 -14.99
C SER A 321 6.77 25.64 -14.80
N THR A 322 7.12 24.87 -13.77
CA THR A 322 8.51 24.49 -13.46
C THR A 322 9.04 23.32 -14.27
N VAL A 323 8.18 22.59 -14.98
CA VAL A 323 8.47 21.25 -15.54
C VAL A 323 9.69 21.23 -16.47
N ASP A 324 9.90 22.25 -17.28
CA ASP A 324 11.10 22.35 -18.14
C ASP A 324 12.40 22.42 -17.32
N GLN A 325 12.42 23.22 -16.25
CA GLN A 325 13.57 23.31 -15.35
C GLN A 325 13.80 22.00 -14.60
N GLN A 326 12.71 21.29 -14.22
CA GLN A 326 12.80 19.99 -13.56
C GLN A 326 13.58 18.97 -14.40
N PHE A 327 13.31 18.88 -15.70
CA PHE A 327 14.01 17.94 -16.58
C PHE A 327 15.51 18.20 -16.66
N GLU A 328 15.90 19.47 -16.77
CA GLU A 328 17.31 19.86 -16.86
C GLU A 328 18.05 19.59 -15.54
N GLU A 329 17.47 19.98 -14.40
CA GLU A 329 18.08 19.73 -13.08
C GLU A 329 18.13 18.25 -12.73
N PHE A 330 17.08 17.49 -13.08
CA PHE A 330 17.07 16.04 -12.90
C PHE A 330 18.15 15.37 -13.75
N ALA A 331 18.28 15.75 -15.03
CA ALA A 331 19.30 15.19 -15.91
C ALA A 331 20.72 15.49 -15.43
N LYS A 332 20.98 16.68 -14.88
CA LYS A 332 22.27 17.02 -14.25
C LYS A 332 22.58 16.11 -13.07
N VAL A 333 21.61 15.90 -12.18
CA VAL A 333 21.77 15.01 -11.02
C VAL A 333 22.00 13.57 -11.47
N ALA A 334 21.12 13.04 -12.32
CA ALA A 334 21.17 11.66 -12.82
C ALA A 334 22.46 11.34 -13.59
N GLY A 335 22.97 12.32 -14.34
CA GLY A 335 24.15 12.22 -15.19
C GLY A 335 25.47 12.62 -14.52
N SER A 336 25.45 13.01 -13.24
CA SER A 336 26.65 13.55 -12.59
C SER A 336 27.78 12.50 -12.53
N PRO A 337 28.98 12.80 -13.07
CA PRO A 337 30.14 11.91 -12.95
C PRO A 337 30.66 11.83 -11.50
N LYS A 338 30.32 12.82 -10.67
CA LYS A 338 30.57 12.85 -9.22
C LYS A 338 29.27 12.70 -8.46
N TYR A 339 28.47 11.70 -8.83
CA TYR A 339 27.19 11.44 -8.16
C TYR A 339 27.41 11.25 -6.65
N ASP A 340 26.74 12.06 -5.84
CA ASP A 340 26.86 11.97 -4.39
C ASP A 340 26.29 10.63 -3.91
N PRO A 341 27.09 9.76 -3.27
CA PRO A 341 26.63 8.43 -2.87
C PRO A 341 25.50 8.48 -1.84
N TYR A 342 25.25 9.60 -1.17
CA TYR A 342 24.21 9.72 -0.16
C TYR A 342 22.88 10.25 -0.71
N ALA A 343 22.85 10.73 -1.96
CA ALA A 343 21.67 11.32 -2.56
C ALA A 343 20.75 10.30 -3.23
N ALA A 344 19.44 10.43 -2.99
CA ALA A 344 18.38 9.69 -3.67
C ALA A 344 17.27 10.65 -4.11
N VAL A 345 16.78 10.44 -5.34
CA VAL A 345 15.82 11.31 -6.01
C VAL A 345 14.75 10.47 -6.69
N ILE A 346 13.50 10.92 -6.58
CA ILE A 346 12.40 10.56 -7.47
C ILE A 346 11.81 11.88 -7.96
N ASN A 347 11.77 12.07 -9.27
CA ASN A 347 11.10 13.21 -9.89
C ASN A 347 9.81 12.70 -10.53
N CYS A 348 8.67 13.26 -10.14
CA CYS A 348 7.35 12.76 -10.49
C CYS A 348 6.49 13.88 -11.06
N TYR A 349 5.67 13.54 -12.05
CA TYR A 349 4.67 14.40 -12.67
C TYR A 349 3.32 13.73 -12.50
N ALA A 350 2.32 14.46 -12.04
CA ALA A 350 1.00 13.92 -11.75
C ALA A 350 -0.09 14.66 -12.52
N TRP A 351 -1.10 13.92 -12.97
CA TRP A 351 -2.30 14.43 -13.63
C TRP A 351 -3.54 13.88 -12.95
N SER A 352 -4.47 14.77 -12.61
CA SER A 352 -5.73 14.45 -11.96
C SER A 352 -6.86 15.36 -12.46
N SER A 353 -8.08 15.10 -12.01
CA SER A 353 -9.21 16.01 -12.23
C SER A 353 -9.01 17.40 -11.60
N GLN A 354 -8.12 17.52 -10.62
CA GLN A 354 -7.79 18.78 -9.93
C GLN A 354 -6.66 19.57 -10.62
N GLY A 355 -6.07 19.01 -11.68
CA GLY A 355 -4.97 19.63 -12.41
C GLY A 355 -3.70 18.78 -12.42
N ARG A 356 -2.59 19.45 -12.69
CA ARG A 356 -1.27 18.83 -12.91
C ARG A 356 -0.19 19.57 -12.14
N PHE A 357 0.77 18.81 -11.60
CA PHE A 357 1.86 19.34 -10.78
C PHE A 357 3.09 18.43 -10.85
N ALA A 358 4.25 18.98 -10.49
CA ALA A 358 5.49 18.23 -10.36
C ALA A 358 5.81 17.99 -8.88
N VAL A 359 6.41 16.85 -8.55
CA VAL A 359 6.84 16.49 -7.21
C VAL A 359 8.28 15.97 -7.25
N ASN A 360 9.14 16.54 -6.43
CA ASN A 360 10.46 15.96 -6.16
C ASN A 360 10.45 15.32 -4.79
N THR A 361 10.63 14.00 -4.74
CA THR A 361 10.97 13.30 -3.49
C THR A 361 12.47 13.20 -3.38
N LEU A 362 13.03 13.88 -2.39
CA LEU A 362 14.46 14.05 -2.20
C LEU A 362 14.85 13.41 -0.88
N THR A 363 15.98 12.71 -0.85
CA THR A 363 16.51 12.12 0.38
C THR A 363 18.03 12.15 0.35
N TYR A 364 18.61 12.53 1.48
CA TYR A 364 20.04 12.54 1.70
C TYR A 364 20.36 11.69 2.92
N THR A 365 21.07 10.60 2.67
CA THR A 365 21.22 9.47 3.61
C THR A 365 22.44 9.57 4.52
N LYS A 366 23.18 10.68 4.45
CA LYS A 366 24.20 11.02 5.45
C LYS A 366 23.52 11.86 6.51
N THR A 367 23.62 11.45 7.77
CA THR A 367 23.06 12.22 8.89
C THR A 367 23.58 13.65 8.83
N PRO A 368 22.70 14.64 8.63
CA PRO A 368 23.12 16.01 8.43
C PRO A 368 23.42 16.65 9.79
N ALA A 369 24.39 17.58 9.80
CA ALA A 369 24.71 18.33 11.02
C ALA A 369 23.66 19.40 11.37
N ARG A 370 22.87 19.83 10.37
CA ARG A 370 21.82 20.86 10.45
C ARG A 370 20.70 20.54 9.48
N ASP A 371 19.53 21.11 9.70
CA ASP A 371 18.42 21.03 8.75
C ASP A 371 18.61 22.02 7.58
N GLU A 372 19.62 21.74 6.76
CA GLU A 372 19.98 22.52 5.59
C GLU A 372 19.87 21.65 4.33
N THR A 373 19.42 22.26 3.22
CA THR A 373 19.30 21.56 1.94
C THR A 373 20.68 21.13 1.43
N PRO A 374 20.93 19.83 1.19
CA PRO A 374 22.20 19.34 0.65
C PRO A 374 22.51 19.98 -0.70
N THR A 375 23.73 20.48 -0.88
CA THR A 375 24.16 21.20 -2.09
C THR A 375 23.91 20.40 -3.37
N PHE A 376 24.15 19.09 -3.33
CA PHE A 376 23.93 18.20 -4.48
C PHE A 376 22.47 18.12 -4.93
N LEU A 377 21.52 18.36 -4.02
CA LEU A 377 20.07 18.32 -4.27
C LEU A 377 19.43 19.71 -4.39
N ALA A 378 20.20 20.78 -4.15
CA ALA A 378 19.69 22.15 -4.09
C ALA A 378 19.06 22.60 -5.42
N GLY A 379 19.62 22.17 -6.56
CA GLY A 379 19.10 22.50 -7.90
C GLY A 379 17.66 22.02 -8.11
N LEU A 380 17.30 20.86 -7.56
CA LEU A 380 15.93 20.34 -7.58
C LEU A 380 15.07 20.92 -6.46
N ALA A 381 15.61 20.99 -5.24
CA ALA A 381 14.86 21.42 -4.05
C ALA A 381 14.39 22.88 -4.12
N ASN A 382 15.19 23.77 -4.72
CA ASN A 382 14.99 25.21 -4.68
C ASN A 382 14.28 25.80 -5.92
N ILE A 383 13.81 24.96 -6.84
CA ILE A 383 12.99 25.39 -7.99
C ILE A 383 11.76 26.18 -7.49
N GLN A 384 11.30 27.15 -8.27
CA GLN A 384 10.14 27.99 -7.95
C GLN A 384 9.24 28.17 -9.18
N PRO A 385 7.90 28.32 -8.99
CA PRO A 385 7.21 28.41 -7.71
C PRO A 385 6.89 27.04 -7.06
N ARG A 386 7.07 26.96 -5.74
CA ARG A 386 6.66 25.82 -4.90
C ARG A 386 5.21 25.97 -4.44
N LEU A 387 4.46 24.87 -4.49
CA LEU A 387 3.10 24.78 -3.97
C LEU A 387 3.08 24.26 -2.53
N ASP A 388 3.91 23.27 -2.22
CA ASP A 388 4.01 22.66 -0.88
C ASP A 388 5.41 22.06 -0.65
N SER A 389 5.83 21.91 0.60
CA SER A 389 7.09 21.29 0.98
C SER A 389 7.05 20.73 2.39
N ASN A 390 7.55 19.51 2.56
CA ASN A 390 7.72 18.88 3.87
C ASN A 390 9.13 18.30 4.08
N LEU A 391 10.13 18.83 3.35
CA LEU A 391 11.54 18.54 3.57
C LEU A 391 11.92 18.83 5.02
N ARG A 392 12.59 17.86 5.66
CA ARG A 392 13.01 17.94 7.07
C ARG A 392 14.09 16.91 7.37
N VAL A 393 14.71 17.05 8.53
CA VAL A 393 15.47 15.95 9.16
C VAL A 393 14.53 15.03 9.94
N ALA A 394 14.47 13.74 9.58
CA ALA A 394 13.59 12.76 10.23
C ALA A 394 14.17 11.34 10.22
N PRO A 395 13.67 10.44 11.09
CA PRO A 395 13.99 9.01 11.03
C PRO A 395 13.59 8.37 9.70
N LEU A 396 14.23 7.25 9.34
CA LEU A 396 13.96 6.58 8.06
C LEU A 396 12.52 6.10 7.96
N SER A 397 11.95 5.54 9.05
CA SER A 397 10.55 5.10 9.05
C SER A 397 9.60 6.25 8.69
N SER A 398 9.77 7.42 9.30
CA SER A 398 8.92 8.60 9.06
C SER A 398 8.96 9.07 7.61
N LEU A 399 10.15 9.12 6.99
CA LEU A 399 10.28 9.51 5.58
C LEU A 399 9.58 8.50 4.65
N THR A 400 9.67 7.20 4.95
CA THR A 400 9.04 6.16 4.13
C THR A 400 7.53 6.05 4.33
N ASP A 401 7.04 6.31 5.54
CA ASP A 401 5.60 6.38 5.87
C ASP A 401 4.93 7.54 5.11
N GLN A 402 5.61 8.69 5.05
CA GLN A 402 5.10 9.84 4.34
C GLN A 402 4.89 9.58 2.83
N ILE A 403 5.82 8.87 2.18
CA ILE A 403 5.65 8.50 0.77
C ILE A 403 4.48 7.53 0.62
N ALA A 404 4.30 6.60 1.56
CA ALA A 404 3.18 5.66 1.53
C ALA A 404 1.82 6.37 1.55
N THR A 405 1.66 7.41 2.38
CA THR A 405 0.42 8.20 2.45
C THR A 405 0.02 8.81 1.10
N SER A 406 1.00 9.19 0.27
CA SER A 406 0.74 9.76 -1.07
C SER A 406 0.31 8.73 -2.12
N THR A 407 0.52 7.44 -1.84
CA THR A 407 0.25 6.34 -2.78
C THR A 407 -1.07 5.60 -2.50
N ASP A 408 -1.72 5.86 -1.36
CA ASP A 408 -2.78 5.01 -0.81
C ASP A 408 -4.20 5.30 -1.33
N VAL A 409 -4.35 6.12 -2.37
CA VAL A 409 -5.62 6.80 -2.67
C VAL A 409 -6.62 6.02 -3.52
N ALA A 410 -6.22 4.90 -4.16
CA ALA A 410 -6.99 4.25 -5.21
C ALA A 410 -7.25 2.75 -5.01
N VAL A 411 -8.41 2.30 -5.50
CA VAL A 411 -8.84 0.91 -5.46
C VAL A 411 -8.14 0.10 -6.55
N ARG A 412 -7.91 0.66 -7.74
CA ARG A 412 -7.24 -0.03 -8.84
C ARG A 412 -5.98 0.74 -9.25
N ALA A 413 -4.98 0.01 -9.72
CA ALA A 413 -3.67 0.53 -10.10
C ALA A 413 -3.10 -0.28 -11.29
N ASN A 414 -2.33 0.36 -12.15
CA ASN A 414 -1.47 -0.30 -13.13
C ASN A 414 -0.10 0.36 -13.07
N PHE A 415 0.97 -0.43 -13.11
CA PHE A 415 2.35 0.02 -13.21
C PHE A 415 2.96 -0.51 -14.50
N VAL A 416 3.53 0.41 -15.28
CA VAL A 416 4.26 0.06 -16.49
C VAL A 416 5.58 0.84 -16.50
N THR A 417 6.63 0.23 -17.05
CA THR A 417 7.97 0.84 -17.02
C THR A 417 8.79 0.57 -18.26
N PHE A 418 9.71 1.46 -18.57
CA PHE A 418 10.91 1.14 -19.35
C PHE A 418 12.06 2.06 -18.90
N SER A 419 13.29 1.67 -19.24
CA SER A 419 14.46 2.51 -18.97
C SER A 419 14.93 3.23 -20.23
N TYR A 420 15.58 4.38 -20.06
CA TYR A 420 16.26 5.11 -21.13
C TYR A 420 17.58 5.69 -20.63
N ARG A 421 18.50 6.03 -21.54
CA ARG A 421 19.74 6.74 -21.21
C ARG A 421 19.42 8.18 -20.86
N ASN A 422 19.97 8.67 -19.74
CA ASN A 422 19.64 9.97 -19.19
C ASN A 422 19.72 11.11 -20.24
N ASN A 423 18.60 11.77 -20.49
CA ASN A 423 18.48 12.85 -21.48
C ASN A 423 17.26 13.73 -21.15
N ALA A 424 17.49 15.02 -20.91
CA ALA A 424 16.43 15.98 -20.54
C ALA A 424 15.40 16.20 -21.66
N GLN A 425 15.87 16.29 -22.92
CA GLN A 425 15.00 16.50 -24.08
C GLN A 425 14.07 15.32 -24.34
N PHE A 426 14.57 14.09 -24.13
CA PHE A 426 13.73 12.90 -24.18
C PHE A 426 12.69 12.92 -23.05
N ALA A 427 13.10 13.21 -21.81
CA ALA A 427 12.19 13.29 -20.66
C ALA A 427 11.05 14.29 -20.93
N LYS A 428 11.38 15.46 -21.50
CA LYS A 428 10.41 16.47 -21.93
C LYS A 428 9.43 15.94 -22.97
N ARG A 429 9.94 15.43 -24.10
CA ARG A 429 9.08 14.93 -25.20
C ARG A 429 8.22 13.74 -24.76
N PHE A 430 8.76 12.85 -23.94
CA PHE A 430 8.02 11.72 -23.42
C PHE A 430 6.91 12.17 -22.45
N THR A 431 7.18 13.15 -21.59
CA THR A 431 6.16 13.71 -20.68
C THR A 431 5.01 14.38 -21.46
N SER A 432 5.31 15.10 -22.54
CA SER A 432 4.27 15.64 -23.43
C SER A 432 3.43 14.54 -24.08
N LEU A 433 4.06 13.43 -24.48
CA LEU A 433 3.37 12.28 -25.05
C LEU A 433 2.48 11.58 -24.02
N VAL A 434 2.93 11.48 -22.76
CA VAL A 434 2.11 11.00 -21.64
C VAL A 434 0.92 11.92 -21.47
N GLU A 435 1.14 13.23 -21.36
CA GLU A 435 0.09 14.24 -21.20
C GLU A 435 -1.00 14.14 -22.28
N GLU A 436 -0.62 14.02 -23.55
CA GLU A 436 -1.55 13.83 -24.66
C GLU A 436 -2.42 12.57 -24.48
N LYS A 437 -1.80 11.46 -24.06
CA LYS A 437 -2.47 10.16 -23.91
C LYS A 437 -3.32 10.07 -22.65
N VAL A 438 -2.90 10.67 -21.53
CA VAL A 438 -3.64 10.63 -20.26
C VAL A 438 -4.73 11.69 -20.17
N ALA A 439 -4.66 12.76 -20.98
CA ALA A 439 -5.68 13.81 -21.00
C ALA A 439 -7.08 13.26 -21.28
N ARG A 440 -7.20 12.27 -22.18
CA ARG A 440 -8.48 11.60 -22.47
C ARG A 440 -8.93 10.69 -21.33
N LEU A 441 -8.01 10.00 -20.65
CA LEU A 441 -8.36 9.12 -19.53
C LEU A 441 -8.90 9.93 -18.34
N ASN A 442 -8.33 11.11 -18.09
CA ASN A 442 -8.76 12.01 -17.03
C ASN A 442 -10.22 12.48 -17.18
N THR A 443 -10.76 12.55 -18.40
CA THR A 443 -12.14 12.97 -18.67
C THR A 443 -13.11 11.80 -18.86
N THR A 444 -12.62 10.61 -19.14
CA THR A 444 -13.45 9.44 -19.49
C THR A 444 -13.53 8.39 -18.39
N VAL A 445 -12.52 8.31 -17.52
CA VAL A 445 -12.43 7.29 -16.46
C VAL A 445 -12.65 7.94 -15.08
N PRO A 446 -13.77 7.64 -14.40
CA PRO A 446 -14.05 8.20 -13.08
C PRO A 446 -12.98 7.87 -12.04
N GLY A 447 -12.49 8.90 -11.35
CA GLY A 447 -11.45 8.74 -10.33
C GLY A 447 -10.06 8.45 -10.89
N TYR A 448 -9.85 8.66 -12.20
CA TYR A 448 -8.54 8.51 -12.81
C TYR A 448 -7.50 9.43 -12.17
N PHE A 449 -6.34 8.86 -11.86
CA PHE A 449 -5.15 9.56 -11.44
C PHE A 449 -3.94 8.94 -12.12
N GLY A 450 -3.18 9.76 -12.86
CA GLY A 450 -2.01 9.30 -13.62
C GLY A 450 -0.73 9.91 -13.06
N THR A 451 0.34 9.13 -13.01
CA THR A 451 1.67 9.64 -12.63
C THR A 451 2.75 9.17 -13.61
N LEU A 452 3.80 9.97 -13.75
CA LEU A 452 5.03 9.65 -14.46
C LEU A 452 6.21 9.99 -13.53
N SER A 453 6.92 8.97 -13.07
CA SER A 453 8.07 9.08 -12.20
C SER A 453 9.36 8.70 -12.91
N PHE A 454 10.33 9.59 -12.90
CA PHE A 454 11.71 9.34 -13.29
C PHE A 454 12.56 9.05 -12.06
N GLN A 455 13.27 7.93 -12.12
CA GLN A 455 14.17 7.50 -11.06
C GLN A 455 15.55 7.24 -11.66
N PRO A 456 16.59 7.95 -11.21
CA PRO A 456 17.89 7.83 -11.80
C PRO A 456 18.54 6.52 -11.36
N VAL A 457 19.17 5.84 -12.31
CA VAL A 457 20.09 4.71 -12.08
C VAL A 457 21.48 5.17 -12.53
N PRO A 458 22.16 6.01 -11.72
CA PRO A 458 23.48 6.51 -12.04
C PRO A 458 24.51 5.36 -12.05
N GLN A 459 25.60 5.55 -12.78
CA GLN A 459 26.66 4.55 -12.94
C GLN A 459 27.22 4.02 -11.61
N ILE A 460 27.19 4.83 -10.54
CA ILE A 460 27.63 4.43 -9.21
C ILE A 460 26.80 3.26 -8.63
N ILE A 461 25.48 3.21 -8.88
CA ILE A 461 24.61 2.11 -8.44
C ILE A 461 25.01 0.82 -9.15
N ILE A 462 25.17 0.88 -10.47
CA ILE A 462 25.51 -0.28 -11.30
C ILE A 462 26.90 -0.82 -10.90
N SER A 463 27.87 0.09 -10.77
CA SER A 463 29.26 -0.24 -10.38
C SER A 463 29.35 -0.88 -9.00
N ARG A 464 28.58 -0.40 -8.02
CA ARG A 464 28.58 -0.95 -6.65
C ARG A 464 27.87 -2.29 -6.56
N SER A 465 26.78 -2.48 -7.31
CA SER A 465 26.07 -3.76 -7.40
C SER A 465 26.98 -4.90 -7.86
N LYS A 466 27.90 -4.62 -8.81
CA LYS A 466 28.92 -5.58 -9.25
C LYS A 466 29.89 -5.98 -8.12
N LYS A 467 30.23 -5.04 -7.23
CA LYS A 467 31.14 -5.27 -6.10
C LYS A 467 30.49 -6.03 -4.94
N THR A 468 29.17 -5.97 -4.79
CA THR A 468 28.39 -6.62 -3.70
C THR A 468 27.79 -7.97 -4.12
N GLY A 469 28.57 -8.75 -4.89
CA GLY A 469 28.20 -10.09 -5.34
C GLY A 469 27.43 -10.15 -6.68
N GLY A 470 27.31 -9.03 -7.39
CA GLY A 470 26.63 -8.93 -8.70
C GLY A 470 25.12 -9.16 -8.62
N ASN A 471 24.39 -9.01 -9.72
CA ASN A 471 22.98 -9.40 -9.82
C ASN A 471 22.74 -10.01 -11.22
N VAL A 472 21.51 -10.46 -11.48
CA VAL A 472 21.14 -11.02 -12.79
C VAL A 472 20.50 -9.99 -13.71
N LEU A 473 20.58 -8.69 -13.40
CA LEU A 473 19.87 -7.65 -14.15
C LEU A 473 20.53 -7.32 -15.50
N GLY A 474 21.68 -7.91 -15.80
CA GLY A 474 22.38 -7.72 -17.07
C GLY A 474 23.04 -6.34 -17.27
N LEU A 475 23.10 -5.51 -16.22
CA LEU A 475 23.59 -4.13 -16.30
C LEU A 475 25.09 -4.02 -16.02
N GLY A 476 25.81 -3.37 -16.93
CA GLY A 476 27.20 -2.92 -16.79
C GLY A 476 27.30 -1.39 -16.64
N PRO A 477 28.40 -0.85 -16.06
CA PRO A 477 28.60 0.59 -15.94
C PRO A 477 28.48 1.38 -17.25
N GLU A 478 28.80 0.75 -18.38
CA GLU A 478 28.67 1.25 -19.76
C GLU A 478 27.23 1.50 -20.21
N ASP A 479 26.25 0.86 -19.55
CA ASP A 479 24.84 1.07 -19.83
C ASP A 479 24.35 2.41 -19.25
N GLY A 480 24.99 2.88 -18.17
CA GLY A 480 24.57 4.07 -17.44
C GLY A 480 25.18 5.39 -17.96
N PRO A 481 24.66 6.54 -17.51
CA PRO A 481 23.55 6.69 -16.56
C PRO A 481 22.20 6.40 -17.20
N LEU A 482 21.40 5.57 -16.54
CA LEU A 482 20.04 5.23 -16.96
C LEU A 482 19.01 5.99 -16.12
N VAL A 483 17.79 6.07 -16.63
CA VAL A 483 16.62 6.54 -15.91
C VAL A 483 15.52 5.50 -16.08
N ASN A 484 14.94 5.06 -14.97
CA ASN A 484 13.73 4.25 -14.98
C ASN A 484 12.52 5.18 -15.03
N ALA A 485 11.74 5.10 -16.10
CA ALA A 485 10.43 5.73 -16.19
C ALA A 485 9.37 4.74 -15.68
N LEU A 486 8.74 5.06 -14.56
CA LEU A 486 7.52 4.39 -14.09
C LEU A 486 6.36 5.31 -14.41
N TYR A 487 5.37 4.83 -15.16
CA TYR A 487 4.11 5.54 -15.32
C TYR A 487 2.99 4.65 -14.78
N SER A 488 2.22 5.24 -13.87
CA SER A 488 1.18 4.55 -13.13
C SER A 488 -0.18 5.14 -13.49
N ALA A 489 -1.19 4.28 -13.56
CA ALA A 489 -2.59 4.67 -13.61
C ALA A 489 -3.27 4.19 -12.33
N PHE A 490 -4.25 4.95 -11.87
CA PHE A 490 -5.10 4.60 -10.75
C PHE A 490 -6.55 4.94 -11.10
N TRP A 491 -7.49 4.06 -10.78
CA TRP A 491 -8.92 4.23 -11.11
C TRP A 491 -9.82 3.42 -10.17
N ASN A 492 -11.14 3.54 -10.36
CA ASN A 492 -12.14 2.96 -9.44
C ASN A 492 -12.81 1.70 -9.98
N ASP A 493 -13.28 1.70 -11.23
CA ASP A 493 -14.15 0.65 -11.76
C ASP A 493 -13.38 -0.40 -12.58
N ALA A 494 -13.71 -1.68 -12.38
CA ALA A 494 -13.12 -2.76 -13.15
C ALA A 494 -13.54 -2.73 -14.64
N ALA A 495 -14.66 -2.07 -14.98
CA ALA A 495 -15.09 -1.88 -16.36
C ALA A 495 -14.05 -1.14 -17.22
N ASP A 496 -13.20 -0.32 -16.59
CA ASP A 496 -12.18 0.48 -17.28
C ASP A 496 -10.83 -0.24 -17.45
N ASP A 497 -10.64 -1.43 -16.88
CA ASP A 497 -9.36 -2.15 -16.88
C ASP A 497 -8.79 -2.33 -18.30
N ALA A 498 -9.62 -2.83 -19.22
CA ALA A 498 -9.20 -3.13 -20.59
C ALA A 498 -8.82 -1.86 -21.36
N LEU A 499 -9.48 -0.73 -21.06
CA LEU A 499 -9.15 0.57 -21.64
C LEU A 499 -7.77 1.03 -21.13
N ILE A 500 -7.55 1.01 -19.82
CA ILE A 500 -6.30 1.43 -19.20
C ILE A 500 -5.12 0.58 -19.70
N ASP A 501 -5.26 -0.76 -19.68
CA ASP A 501 -4.22 -1.70 -20.14
C ASP A 501 -3.81 -1.40 -21.59
N ARG A 502 -4.80 -1.16 -22.47
CA ARG A 502 -4.55 -0.84 -23.88
C ARG A 502 -3.84 0.50 -24.06
N GLU A 503 -4.32 1.56 -23.42
CA GLU A 503 -3.72 2.89 -23.56
C GLU A 503 -2.30 2.95 -23.02
N TYR A 504 -2.04 2.29 -21.88
CA TYR A 504 -0.71 2.23 -21.29
C TYR A 504 0.26 1.37 -22.12
N THR A 505 -0.20 0.24 -22.70
CA THR A 505 0.61 -0.55 -23.65
C THR A 505 0.98 0.29 -24.89
N ASN A 506 0.03 1.04 -25.45
CA ASN A 506 0.28 1.90 -26.59
C ASN A 506 1.22 3.07 -26.26
N LEU A 507 1.10 3.63 -25.05
CA LEU A 507 2.00 4.63 -24.51
C LEU A 507 3.44 4.09 -24.39
N THR A 508 3.63 2.87 -23.87
CA THR A 508 4.95 2.23 -23.78
C THR A 508 5.61 2.11 -25.14
N ARG A 509 4.90 1.54 -26.12
CA ARG A 509 5.42 1.36 -27.49
C ARG A 509 5.83 2.68 -28.12
N ALA A 510 5.04 3.73 -27.92
CA ALA A 510 5.35 5.06 -28.42
C ALA A 510 6.57 5.68 -27.72
N GLY A 511 6.69 5.50 -26.40
CA GLY A 511 7.86 5.92 -25.61
C GLY A 511 9.15 5.22 -26.05
N GLU A 512 9.10 3.90 -26.25
CA GLU A 512 10.24 3.15 -26.77
C GLU A 512 10.62 3.59 -28.20
N ALA A 513 9.64 3.78 -29.09
CA ALA A 513 9.89 4.27 -30.44
C ALA A 513 10.55 5.66 -30.42
N LEU A 514 10.10 6.55 -29.54
CA LEU A 514 10.74 7.85 -29.33
C LEU A 514 12.17 7.70 -28.79
N ALA A 515 12.42 6.75 -27.88
CA ALA A 515 13.74 6.51 -27.32
C ALA A 515 14.72 6.02 -28.40
N ARG A 516 14.26 5.10 -29.28
CA ARG A 516 15.00 4.64 -30.46
C ARG A 516 15.30 5.80 -31.41
N GLN A 517 14.28 6.62 -31.73
CA GLN A 517 14.43 7.78 -32.61
C GLN A 517 15.48 8.78 -32.09
N MET A 518 15.55 8.96 -30.78
CA MET A 518 16.48 9.90 -30.13
C MET A 518 17.83 9.27 -29.75
N GLY A 519 18.04 7.98 -30.03
CA GLY A 519 19.28 7.28 -29.69
C GLY A 519 19.54 7.12 -28.20
N VAL A 520 18.49 7.14 -27.37
CA VAL A 520 18.56 7.04 -25.90
C VAL A 520 17.90 5.75 -25.37
N GLU A 521 17.62 4.79 -26.25
CA GLU A 521 17.08 3.49 -25.88
C GLU A 521 17.93 2.78 -24.82
N ALA A 522 17.27 2.14 -23.87
CA ALA A 522 17.88 1.16 -23.00
C ALA A 522 17.00 -0.09 -22.98
N LYS A 523 17.64 -1.27 -22.98
CA LYS A 523 16.91 -2.55 -23.04
C LYS A 523 16.35 -2.97 -21.68
N SER A 524 16.84 -2.39 -20.59
CA SER A 524 16.46 -2.80 -19.25
C SER A 524 15.00 -2.45 -18.93
N ILE A 525 14.31 -3.40 -18.30
CA ILE A 525 12.97 -3.22 -17.76
C ILE A 525 13.06 -3.54 -16.27
N TYR A 526 12.68 -2.58 -15.42
CA TYR A 526 12.75 -2.79 -13.97
C TYR A 526 11.57 -3.66 -13.51
N LEU A 527 11.86 -4.93 -13.27
CA LEU A 527 10.88 -5.98 -12.98
C LEU A 527 9.80 -5.61 -11.96
N ASN A 528 10.17 -4.91 -10.88
CA ASN A 528 9.22 -4.54 -9.81
C ASN A 528 8.15 -3.52 -10.25
N TYR A 529 8.31 -2.87 -11.40
CA TYR A 529 7.36 -1.95 -12.02
C TYR A 529 6.79 -2.46 -13.33
N ALA A 530 7.19 -3.67 -13.76
CA ALA A 530 6.77 -4.22 -15.03
C ALA A 530 5.33 -4.75 -14.93
N ASP A 531 4.54 -4.46 -15.96
CA ASP A 531 3.20 -5.00 -16.14
C ASP A 531 3.28 -6.47 -16.60
N LYS A 532 2.18 -7.21 -16.46
CA LYS A 532 2.03 -8.65 -16.76
C LYS A 532 2.41 -9.04 -18.19
N TRP A 533 2.31 -8.11 -19.15
CA TRP A 533 2.62 -8.35 -20.56
C TRP A 533 4.08 -8.06 -20.92
N GLN A 534 4.83 -7.41 -20.03
CA GLN A 534 6.25 -7.10 -20.26
C GLN A 534 7.13 -8.31 -19.97
N GLU A 535 8.30 -8.37 -20.60
CA GLU A 535 9.26 -9.48 -20.47
C GLU A 535 10.57 -9.00 -19.82
N PRO A 536 10.57 -8.60 -18.52
CA PRO A 536 11.74 -8.02 -17.89
C PRO A 536 12.90 -9.00 -17.70
N ILE A 537 12.64 -10.31 -17.64
CA ILE A 537 13.71 -11.31 -17.50
C ILE A 537 14.51 -11.44 -18.80
N ASP A 538 13.86 -11.34 -19.96
CA ASP A 538 14.55 -11.43 -21.25
C ASP A 538 15.46 -10.21 -21.49
N ALA A 539 15.08 -9.06 -20.93
CA ALA A 539 15.92 -7.86 -20.89
C ALA A 539 17.24 -8.02 -20.11
N TYR A 540 17.39 -9.06 -19.28
CA TYR A 540 18.64 -9.35 -18.56
C TYR A 540 19.75 -9.88 -19.45
N GLY A 541 19.41 -10.29 -20.67
CA GLY A 541 20.35 -10.83 -21.64
C GLY A 541 20.59 -12.34 -21.51
N PRO A 542 21.06 -12.97 -22.59
CA PRO A 542 21.06 -14.43 -22.74
C PRO A 542 21.90 -15.16 -21.70
N ALA A 543 23.01 -14.57 -21.24
CA ALA A 543 23.88 -15.18 -20.25
C ALA A 543 23.21 -15.27 -18.86
N GLU A 544 22.54 -14.20 -18.43
CA GLU A 544 21.83 -14.17 -17.14
C GLU A 544 20.59 -15.05 -17.17
N VAL A 545 19.83 -15.05 -18.27
CA VAL A 545 18.69 -15.95 -18.46
C VAL A 545 19.14 -17.42 -18.45
N ALA A 546 20.24 -17.76 -19.12
CA ALA A 546 20.80 -19.11 -19.09
C ALA A 546 21.23 -19.54 -17.67
N TYR A 547 21.82 -18.61 -16.91
CA TYR A 547 22.17 -18.83 -15.50
C TYR A 547 20.92 -19.08 -14.64
N LEU A 548 19.88 -18.25 -14.75
CA LEU A 548 18.63 -18.41 -14.01
C LEU A 548 17.95 -19.74 -14.34
N ARG A 549 17.88 -20.11 -15.61
CA ARG A 549 17.37 -21.41 -16.06
C ARG A 549 18.18 -22.58 -15.51
N LYS A 550 19.51 -22.47 -15.44
CA LYS A 550 20.39 -23.46 -14.80
C LYS A 550 20.09 -23.61 -13.30
N VAL A 551 19.89 -22.49 -12.59
CA VAL A 551 19.52 -22.51 -11.16
C VAL A 551 18.14 -23.14 -10.97
N SER A 552 17.16 -22.76 -11.78
CA SER A 552 15.82 -23.35 -11.76
C SER A 552 15.86 -24.87 -11.97
N ARG A 553 16.58 -25.38 -12.98
CA ARG A 553 16.72 -26.84 -13.17
C ARG A 553 17.39 -27.56 -12.00
N LYS A 554 18.26 -26.87 -11.26
CA LYS A 554 18.94 -27.46 -10.09
C LYS A 554 18.04 -27.55 -8.87
N TYR A 555 17.26 -26.50 -8.58
CA TYR A 555 16.48 -26.38 -7.34
C TYR A 555 14.98 -26.69 -7.51
N ASP A 556 14.48 -26.63 -8.74
CA ASP A 556 13.12 -26.99 -9.15
C ASP A 556 13.16 -27.80 -10.46
N PRO A 557 13.72 -29.03 -10.44
CA PRO A 557 13.90 -29.85 -11.66
C PRO A 557 12.58 -30.19 -12.37
N SER A 558 11.46 -30.23 -11.65
CA SER A 558 10.13 -30.45 -12.21
C SER A 558 9.50 -29.21 -12.86
N GLY A 559 10.06 -28.02 -12.60
CA GLY A 559 9.45 -26.74 -12.96
C GLY A 559 8.13 -26.48 -12.22
N PHE A 560 8.02 -26.92 -10.97
CA PHE A 560 6.83 -26.74 -10.14
C PHE A 560 6.50 -25.26 -9.93
N PHE A 561 7.47 -24.41 -9.59
CA PHE A 561 7.28 -22.97 -9.42
C PHE A 561 7.10 -22.22 -10.76
N GLN A 562 7.46 -22.88 -11.87
CA GLN A 562 7.20 -22.37 -13.22
C GLN A 562 5.75 -22.61 -13.65
N LYS A 563 5.16 -23.73 -13.23
CA LYS A 563 3.85 -24.22 -13.69
C LYS A 563 2.71 -23.93 -12.70
N ALA A 564 2.93 -24.19 -11.41
CA ALA A 564 1.90 -24.11 -10.37
C ALA A 564 1.80 -22.73 -9.71
N LEU A 565 2.83 -21.87 -9.86
CA LEU A 565 2.79 -20.47 -9.45
C LEU A 565 2.73 -19.62 -10.73
N PRO A 566 1.56 -19.22 -11.25
CA PRO A 566 1.46 -18.52 -12.52
C PRO A 566 1.95 -17.06 -12.45
N GLY A 567 1.83 -16.41 -11.29
CA GLY A 567 2.23 -15.01 -11.09
C GLY A 567 3.73 -14.75 -11.11
N GLY A 568 4.09 -13.49 -11.39
CA GLY A 568 5.47 -13.06 -11.60
C GLY A 568 6.04 -13.51 -12.95
N PHE A 569 7.23 -13.04 -13.28
CA PHE A 569 7.86 -13.32 -14.57
C PHE A 569 8.59 -14.66 -14.55
N LYS A 570 8.28 -15.53 -15.52
CA LYS A 570 8.76 -16.92 -15.59
C LYS A 570 9.98 -17.06 -16.49
N LEU A 571 10.71 -18.16 -16.29
CA LEU A 571 11.95 -18.43 -17.00
C LEU A 571 11.74 -19.22 -18.30
N TYR A 572 10.58 -19.83 -18.50
CA TYR A 572 10.28 -20.77 -19.59
C TYR A 572 8.98 -20.46 -20.30
#